data_AF-A0A2E5J0C1-F1
#
_entry.id   AF-A0A2E5J0C1-F1
#
_cell.length_a   1.000
_cell.length_b   1.000
_cell.length_c   1.000
_cell.angle_alpha   90.00
_cell.angle_beta   90.00
_cell.angle_gamma   90.00
#
_symmetry.space_group_name_H-M   'P 1'
#
loop_
_entity.id
_entity.type
_entity.pdbx_description
1 polymer ?
#
loop_
_entity_poly.entity_id
_entity_poly.type
_entity_poly.pdbx_seq_one_letter_code
_entity_poly.pdbx_strand_id
1 'polypeptide(L)'
;MFALLLLASATLFIQPSTEEPLNRGQIEEACKSLVDRILTEEPNGRKMYRSPSFKRKLRRSFPKKVRLCKKIARKALHFFRFEKNKNKLTLASIAIAYRESQFRAGLVSPKGAIGPMQVMPHLWCNKPRCDKIGAGLLAFGTYYQKNKRSLCRTLIRYNSGKKRDCKVGVVSYSYAKRILGLVENITPKKKLLALQEELESLDKELKRLQKNLSKLAERHKNRAKRIEILYMGVFGQKPLYAKKAE
;
A
#
# COMPACT_ATOMS: atom_id res chain seq x y z
N MET A 1 6.75 -47.22 -30.96
CA MET A 1 7.31 -45.94 -30.48
C MET A 1 6.20 -45.11 -29.87
N PHE A 2 6.00 -45.29 -28.57
CA PHE A 2 4.97 -44.61 -27.78
C PHE A 2 5.48 -43.21 -27.37
N ALA A 3 4.95 -42.17 -28.00
CA ALA A 3 5.10 -40.80 -27.55
C ALA A 3 4.10 -40.55 -26.41
N LEU A 4 4.48 -40.97 -25.20
CA LEU A 4 3.79 -40.56 -23.97
C LEU A 4 4.15 -39.10 -23.68
N LEU A 5 3.27 -38.19 -24.11
CA LEU A 5 3.19 -36.83 -23.61
C LEU A 5 2.88 -36.87 -22.11
N LEU A 6 3.93 -36.89 -21.29
CA LEU A 6 3.86 -36.54 -19.88
C LEU A 6 3.63 -35.02 -19.79
N LEU A 7 2.36 -34.63 -19.88
CA LEU A 7 1.88 -33.36 -19.34
C LEU A 7 2.06 -33.41 -17.82
N ALA A 8 3.29 -33.14 -17.37
CA ALA A 8 3.56 -32.77 -15.99
C ALA A 8 2.76 -31.51 -15.69
N SER A 9 1.54 -31.73 -15.18
CA SER A 9 0.72 -30.69 -14.58
C SER A 9 1.48 -30.17 -13.37
N ALA A 10 2.34 -29.17 -13.62
CA ALA A 10 2.95 -28.35 -12.61
C ALA A 10 1.80 -27.68 -11.85
N THR A 11 1.29 -28.39 -10.86
CA THR A 11 0.53 -27.83 -9.76
C THR A 11 1.51 -26.92 -9.05
N LEU A 12 1.58 -25.67 -9.54
CA LEU A 12 2.13 -24.54 -8.81
C LEU A 12 1.33 -24.47 -7.51
N PHE A 13 1.83 -25.18 -6.50
CA PHE A 13 1.49 -24.94 -5.12
C PHE A 13 1.94 -23.52 -4.83
N ILE A 14 1.05 -22.56 -5.09
CA ILE A 14 1.21 -21.19 -4.66
C ILE A 14 1.19 -21.27 -3.13
N GLN A 15 2.38 -21.40 -2.54
CA GLN A 15 2.53 -21.31 -1.10
C GLN A 15 1.88 -19.98 -0.69
N PRO A 16 0.91 -20.00 0.24
CA PRO A 16 0.26 -18.79 0.67
C PRO A 16 1.33 -17.86 1.21
N SER A 17 1.58 -16.75 0.52
CA SER A 17 2.58 -15.78 0.92
C SER A 17 2.31 -15.39 2.37
N THR A 18 3.23 -15.77 3.26
CA THR A 18 3.18 -15.36 4.65
C THR A 18 3.47 -13.87 4.68
N GLU A 19 2.43 -13.04 4.77
CA GLU A 19 2.64 -11.60 4.93
C GLU A 19 3.41 -11.37 6.23
N GLU A 20 4.65 -10.91 6.11
CA GLU A 20 5.44 -10.48 7.25
C GLU A 20 4.64 -9.43 8.06
N PRO A 21 4.64 -9.52 9.40
CA PRO A 21 3.94 -8.55 10.23
C PRO A 21 4.50 -7.14 9.99
N LEU A 22 3.63 -6.13 10.02
CA LEU A 22 4.05 -4.72 9.93
C LEU A 22 5.15 -4.41 10.94
N ASN A 23 6.30 -3.99 10.44
CA ASN A 23 7.42 -3.61 11.28
C ASN A 23 7.23 -2.21 11.90
N ARG A 24 8.07 -1.88 12.88
CA ARG A 24 7.99 -0.60 13.62
C ARG A 24 8.10 0.62 12.70
N GLY A 25 8.92 0.55 11.66
CA GLY A 25 9.13 1.64 10.69
C GLY A 25 7.87 1.88 9.85
N GLN A 26 7.27 0.82 9.31
CA GLN A 26 6.04 0.88 8.52
C GLN A 26 4.87 1.47 9.33
N ILE A 27 4.72 1.08 10.60
CA ILE A 27 3.70 1.67 11.49
C ILE A 27 3.97 3.16 11.71
N GLU A 28 5.24 3.54 11.89
CA GLU A 28 5.61 4.94 12.12
C GLU A 28 5.33 5.81 10.91
N GLU A 29 5.69 5.35 9.71
CA GLU A 29 5.42 6.01 8.44
C GLU A 29 3.92 6.17 8.20
N ALA A 30 3.13 5.09 8.36
CA ALA A 30 1.68 5.13 8.23
C ALA A 30 1.04 6.15 9.21
N CYS A 31 1.51 6.17 10.46
CA CYS A 31 1.01 7.11 11.46
C CYS A 31 1.41 8.57 11.15
N LYS A 32 2.63 8.83 10.68
CA LYS A 32 3.06 10.17 10.27
C LYS A 32 2.23 10.66 9.08
N SER A 33 2.10 9.82 8.06
CA SER A 33 1.28 10.10 6.86
C SER A 33 -0.17 10.47 7.23
N LEU A 34 -0.83 9.71 8.10
CA LEU A 34 -2.18 10.05 8.55
C LEU A 34 -2.24 11.35 9.35
N VAL A 35 -1.26 11.62 10.23
CA VAL A 35 -1.25 12.84 11.05
C VAL A 35 -0.97 14.07 10.20
N ASP A 36 -0.10 13.99 9.20
CA ASP A 36 0.20 15.10 8.30
C ASP A 36 -1.02 15.52 7.48
N ARG A 37 -1.86 14.56 7.07
CA ARG A 37 -3.14 14.83 6.39
C ARG A 37 -4.09 15.69 7.22
N ILE A 38 -3.95 15.74 8.57
CA ILE A 38 -4.77 16.63 9.42
C ILE A 38 -4.52 18.11 9.10
N LEU A 39 -3.35 18.49 8.58
CA LEU A 39 -3.06 19.88 8.21
C LEU A 39 -3.85 20.35 7.00
N THR A 40 -4.15 19.43 6.08
CA THR A 40 -4.67 19.74 4.75
C THR A 40 -6.08 19.25 4.55
N GLU A 41 -6.57 18.34 5.39
CA GLU A 41 -7.86 17.67 5.21
C GLU A 41 -8.73 17.65 6.46
N GLU A 42 -10.03 17.57 6.22
CA GLU A 42 -11.03 17.15 7.18
C GLU A 42 -11.02 15.61 7.36
N PRO A 43 -11.68 15.08 8.43
CA PRO A 43 -11.83 13.64 8.59
C PRO A 43 -12.59 13.00 7.42
N ASN A 44 -13.59 13.68 6.88
CA ASN A 44 -14.13 13.36 5.56
C ASN A 44 -13.09 13.98 4.63
N GLY A 45 -12.33 13.32 3.76
CA GLY A 45 -11.20 13.95 3.04
C GLY A 45 -11.41 15.21 2.15
N ARG A 46 -12.32 16.14 2.46
CA ARG A 46 -12.36 17.50 1.91
C ARG A 46 -11.08 18.24 2.31
N LYS A 47 -10.49 18.91 1.33
CA LYS A 47 -9.37 19.83 1.56
C LYS A 47 -9.89 21.04 2.34
N MET A 48 -9.14 21.50 3.33
CA MET A 48 -9.53 22.65 4.14
C MET A 48 -8.36 23.62 4.25
N TYR A 49 -8.61 24.89 3.92
CA TYR A 49 -7.67 25.95 4.23
C TYR A 49 -7.65 26.19 5.74
N ARG A 50 -6.45 26.24 6.31
CA ARG A 50 -6.22 26.48 7.74
C ARG A 50 -5.27 27.66 7.86
N SER A 51 -5.62 28.64 8.69
CA SER A 51 -4.74 29.76 8.96
C SER A 51 -3.36 29.29 9.47
N PRO A 52 -2.28 30.03 9.22
CA PRO A 52 -0.94 29.67 9.70
C PRO A 52 -0.88 29.47 11.22
N SER A 53 -1.60 30.29 11.99
CA SER A 53 -1.70 30.18 13.45
C SER A 53 -2.34 28.84 13.88
N PHE A 54 -3.42 28.43 13.20
CA PHE A 54 -4.07 27.16 13.47
C PHE A 54 -3.21 25.95 13.08
N LYS A 55 -2.51 26.02 11.94
CA LYS A 55 -1.53 24.99 11.53
C LYS A 55 -0.42 24.82 12.58
N ARG A 56 0.10 25.93 13.14
CA ARG A 56 1.09 25.90 14.23
C ARG A 56 0.56 25.22 15.48
N LYS A 57 -0.68 25.53 15.89
CA LYS A 57 -1.35 24.87 17.03
C LYS A 57 -1.54 23.37 16.80
N LEU A 58 -1.90 22.96 15.58
CA LEU A 58 -2.04 21.56 15.22
C LEU A 58 -0.71 20.82 15.28
N ARG A 59 0.36 21.37 14.69
CA ARG A 59 1.70 20.76 14.71
C ARG A 59 2.19 20.47 16.12
N ARG A 60 1.90 21.34 17.10
CA ARG A 60 2.22 21.10 18.53
C ARG A 60 1.54 19.83 19.09
N SER A 61 0.40 19.41 18.53
CA SER A 61 -0.30 18.19 18.94
C SER A 61 0.17 16.92 18.23
N PHE A 62 1.00 17.03 17.19
CA PHE A 62 1.37 15.91 16.33
C PHE A 62 2.10 14.79 17.07
N PRO A 63 3.10 15.06 17.92
CA PRO A 63 3.77 13.99 18.66
C PRO A 63 2.80 13.16 19.50
N LYS A 64 1.80 13.79 20.13
CA LYS A 64 0.76 13.10 20.92
C LYS A 64 -0.15 12.24 20.03
N LYS A 65 -0.55 12.76 18.86
CA LYS A 65 -1.38 12.03 17.88
C LYS A 65 -0.65 10.83 17.28
N VAL A 66 0.61 11.00 16.86
CA VAL A 66 1.46 9.92 16.37
C VAL A 66 1.65 8.85 17.45
N ARG A 67 1.92 9.24 18.70
CA ARG A 67 2.02 8.31 19.83
C ARG A 67 0.73 7.51 20.03
N LEU A 68 -0.43 8.16 19.94
CA LEU A 68 -1.72 7.48 20.05
C LEU A 68 -1.99 6.53 18.88
N CYS A 69 -1.69 6.96 17.64
CA CYS A 69 -1.77 6.09 16.45
C CYS A 69 -0.90 4.83 16.62
N LYS A 70 0.37 4.98 17.03
CA LYS A 70 1.28 3.84 17.28
C LYS A 70 0.74 2.92 18.39
N LYS A 71 0.12 3.48 19.44
CA LYS A 71 -0.52 2.70 20.51
C LYS A 71 -1.68 1.85 19.96
N ILE A 72 -2.52 2.42 19.10
CA ILE A 72 -3.62 1.71 18.45
C ILE A 72 -3.09 0.60 17.54
N ALA A 73 -2.09 0.91 16.70
CA ALA A 73 -1.48 -0.07 15.79
C ALA A 73 -0.91 -1.28 16.54
N ARG A 74 -0.15 -1.06 17.62
CA ARG A 74 0.41 -2.15 18.44
C ARG A 74 -0.68 -3.01 19.07
N LYS A 75 -1.72 -2.38 19.62
CA LYS A 75 -2.85 -3.12 20.19
C LYS A 75 -3.60 -3.91 19.12
N ALA A 76 -3.80 -3.33 17.93
CA ALA A 76 -4.46 -4.00 16.81
C ALA A 76 -3.64 -5.19 16.30
N LEU A 77 -2.32 -5.06 16.14
CA LEU A 77 -1.43 -6.16 15.76
C LEU A 77 -1.52 -7.32 16.75
N HIS A 78 -1.49 -7.02 18.04
CA HIS A 78 -1.64 -8.05 19.07
C HIS A 78 -3.03 -8.70 19.03
N PHE A 79 -4.09 -7.88 18.93
CA PHE A 79 -5.47 -8.35 18.91
C PHE A 79 -5.77 -9.25 17.70
N PHE A 80 -5.24 -8.92 16.52
CA PHE A 80 -5.44 -9.68 15.28
C PHE A 80 -4.31 -10.66 14.98
N ARG A 81 -3.48 -11.05 15.97
CA ARG A 81 -2.26 -11.86 15.73
C ARG A 81 -2.48 -13.17 14.98
N PHE A 82 -3.68 -13.75 15.08
CA PHE A 82 -4.07 -15.01 14.42
C PHE A 82 -4.84 -14.83 13.11
N GLU A 83 -5.17 -13.59 12.72
CA GLU A 83 -5.89 -13.34 11.47
C GLU A 83 -4.92 -13.33 10.28
N LYS A 84 -5.30 -14.00 9.18
CA LYS A 84 -4.51 -14.01 7.94
C LYS A 84 -4.24 -12.58 7.42
N ASN A 85 -5.22 -11.68 7.58
CA ASN A 85 -5.16 -10.29 7.12
C ASN A 85 -4.76 -9.30 8.24
N LYS A 86 -4.00 -9.73 9.25
CA LYS A 86 -3.68 -8.91 10.44
C LYS A 86 -3.09 -7.54 10.12
N ASN A 87 -2.25 -7.44 9.09
CA ASN A 87 -1.66 -6.17 8.65
C ASN A 87 -2.74 -5.21 8.14
N LYS A 88 -3.59 -5.69 7.23
CA LYS A 88 -4.71 -4.92 6.69
C LYS A 88 -5.70 -4.49 7.78
N LEU A 89 -6.00 -5.37 8.74
CA LEU A 89 -6.87 -5.06 9.89
C LEU A 89 -6.24 -4.03 10.84
N THR A 90 -4.93 -4.09 11.02
CA THR A 90 -4.16 -3.10 11.79
C THR A 90 -4.24 -1.73 11.13
N LEU A 91 -3.96 -1.64 9.83
CA LEU A 91 -4.06 -0.40 9.06
C LEU A 91 -5.50 0.13 9.06
N ALA A 92 -6.50 -0.74 8.94
CA ALA A 92 -7.91 -0.35 9.06
C ALA A 92 -8.22 0.24 10.44
N SER A 93 -7.67 -0.32 11.51
CA SER A 93 -7.90 0.17 12.88
C SER A 93 -7.35 1.57 13.11
N ILE A 94 -6.15 1.88 12.59
CA ILE A 94 -5.60 3.26 12.66
C ILE A 94 -6.36 4.22 11.73
N ALA A 95 -6.81 3.75 10.56
CA ALA A 95 -7.60 4.56 9.64
C ALA A 95 -8.99 4.88 10.20
N ILE A 96 -9.65 3.94 10.90
CA ILE A 96 -10.86 4.19 11.68
C ILE A 96 -10.58 5.28 12.72
N ALA A 97 -9.55 5.13 13.54
CA ALA A 97 -9.25 6.11 14.60
C ALA A 97 -8.94 7.52 14.06
N TYR A 98 -8.28 7.60 12.90
CA TYR A 98 -8.09 8.85 12.17
C TYR A 98 -9.44 9.45 11.73
N ARG A 99 -10.30 8.64 11.11
CA ARG A 99 -11.58 9.06 10.56
C ARG A 99 -12.56 9.53 11.64
N GLU A 100 -12.56 8.83 12.77
CA GLU A 100 -13.49 9.04 13.88
C GLU A 100 -13.10 10.22 14.76
N SER A 101 -11.82 10.35 15.11
CA SER A 101 -11.40 11.34 16.12
C SER A 101 -10.18 12.16 15.72
N GLN A 102 -9.53 11.84 14.60
CA GLN A 102 -8.18 12.32 14.26
C GLN A 102 -7.20 12.08 15.40
N PHE A 103 -7.28 10.91 16.03
CA PHE A 103 -6.48 10.53 17.20
C PHE A 103 -6.65 11.47 18.40
N ARG A 104 -7.90 11.82 18.74
CA ARG A 104 -8.24 12.55 19.98
C ARG A 104 -8.73 11.55 21.03
N ALA A 105 -8.00 11.43 22.15
CA ALA A 105 -8.33 10.45 23.19
C ALA A 105 -9.55 10.83 24.05
N GLY A 106 -9.82 12.12 24.22
CA GLY A 106 -10.91 12.64 25.05
C GLY A 106 -12.15 13.09 24.27
N LEU A 107 -12.24 12.76 22.97
CA LEU A 107 -13.38 13.18 22.17
C LEU A 107 -14.64 12.38 22.56
N VAL A 108 -15.73 13.10 22.79
CA VAL A 108 -17.07 12.55 23.00
C VAL A 108 -17.96 13.07 21.88
N SER A 109 -18.65 12.18 21.17
CA SER A 109 -19.61 12.56 20.14
C SER A 109 -20.94 12.99 20.76
N PRO A 110 -21.78 13.74 20.04
CA PRO A 110 -23.15 14.04 20.48
C PRO A 110 -23.99 12.81 20.77
N LYS A 111 -23.64 11.65 20.20
CA LYS A 111 -24.33 10.36 20.40
C LYS A 111 -23.71 9.54 21.54
N GLY A 112 -22.80 10.11 22.33
CA GLY A 112 -22.14 9.45 23.45
C GLY A 112 -20.99 8.51 23.08
N ALA A 113 -20.56 8.49 21.82
CA ALA A 113 -19.40 7.70 21.41
C ALA A 113 -18.10 8.34 21.93
N ILE A 114 -17.16 7.54 22.45
CA ILE A 114 -15.98 8.07 23.15
C ILE A 114 -14.65 7.53 22.64
N GLY A 115 -13.61 8.34 22.81
CA GLY A 115 -12.23 7.91 22.62
C GLY A 115 -11.78 7.89 21.17
N PRO A 116 -10.57 7.39 20.89
CA PRO A 116 -9.94 7.58 19.59
C PRO A 116 -10.64 6.83 18.45
N MET A 117 -11.30 5.72 18.75
CA MET A 117 -12.09 4.93 17.79
C MET A 117 -13.60 5.19 17.93
N GLN A 118 -14.00 6.20 18.72
CA GLN A 118 -15.41 6.58 18.96
C GLN A 118 -16.31 5.36 19.28
N VAL A 119 -15.97 4.63 20.34
CA VAL A 119 -16.75 3.46 20.76
C VAL A 119 -17.99 3.87 21.54
N MET A 120 -19.10 3.15 21.37
CA MET A 120 -20.33 3.33 22.16
C MET A 120 -20.20 2.64 23.54
N PRO A 121 -20.21 3.39 24.66
CA PRO A 121 -19.95 2.80 25.98
C PRO A 121 -20.94 1.72 26.40
N HIS A 122 -22.24 1.98 26.22
CA HIS A 122 -23.31 1.04 26.57
C HIS A 122 -23.22 -0.31 25.82
N LEU A 123 -22.52 -0.37 24.69
CA LEU A 123 -22.37 -1.60 23.89
C LEU A 123 -21.04 -2.31 24.13
N TRP A 124 -19.94 -1.56 24.27
CA TRP A 124 -18.59 -2.12 24.18
C TRP A 124 -17.69 -1.76 25.36
N CYS A 125 -18.13 -0.87 26.25
CA CYS A 125 -17.28 -0.24 27.24
C CYS A 125 -18.12 0.21 28.46
N ASN A 126 -18.83 -0.75 29.06
CA ASN A 126 -19.84 -0.53 30.10
C ASN A 126 -19.27 -0.29 31.52
N LYS A 127 -17.96 -0.48 31.72
CA LYS A 127 -17.29 -0.25 33.01
C LYS A 127 -16.67 1.15 33.09
N PRO A 128 -16.61 1.78 34.29
CA PRO A 128 -16.04 3.12 34.48
C PRO A 128 -14.58 3.24 34.01
N ARG A 129 -13.77 2.20 34.27
CA ARG A 129 -12.37 2.10 33.85
C ARG A 129 -12.25 1.13 32.68
N CYS A 130 -12.68 1.57 31.51
CA CYS A 130 -12.62 0.75 30.30
C CYS A 130 -11.54 1.26 29.31
N ASP A 131 -10.81 0.29 28.74
CA ASP A 131 -9.85 0.55 27.67
C ASP A 131 -10.58 0.85 26.35
N LYS A 132 -10.82 2.14 26.10
CA LYS A 132 -11.55 2.63 24.91
C LYS A 132 -10.95 2.14 23.57
N ILE A 133 -9.62 1.91 23.52
CA ILE A 133 -8.97 1.36 22.31
C ILE A 133 -9.32 -0.12 22.19
N GLY A 134 -9.13 -0.90 23.26
CA GLY A 134 -9.48 -2.32 23.30
C GLY A 134 -10.95 -2.56 22.96
N ALA A 135 -11.87 -1.76 23.52
CA ALA A 135 -13.29 -1.79 23.17
C ALA A 135 -13.55 -1.50 21.68
N GLY A 136 -12.85 -0.52 21.10
CA GLY A 136 -12.94 -0.20 19.68
C GLY A 136 -12.46 -1.35 18.78
N LEU A 137 -11.36 -1.99 19.15
CA LEU A 137 -10.82 -3.17 18.46
C LEU A 137 -11.74 -4.39 18.61
N LEU A 138 -12.32 -4.59 19.79
CA LEU A 138 -13.30 -5.64 20.05
C LEU A 138 -14.53 -5.46 19.16
N ALA A 139 -15.12 -4.26 19.14
CA ALA A 139 -16.26 -3.94 18.28
C ALA A 139 -15.96 -4.23 16.80
N PHE A 140 -14.79 -3.75 16.33
CA PHE A 140 -14.34 -3.94 14.96
C PHE A 140 -14.13 -5.43 14.64
N GLY A 141 -13.42 -6.17 15.49
CA GLY A 141 -13.16 -7.59 15.34
C GLY A 141 -14.44 -8.44 15.37
N THR A 142 -15.37 -8.15 16.29
CA THR A 142 -16.66 -8.84 16.34
C THR A 142 -17.46 -8.64 15.06
N TYR A 143 -17.50 -7.42 14.52
CA TYR A 143 -18.15 -7.18 13.23
C TYR A 143 -17.40 -7.84 12.07
N TYR A 144 -16.07 -7.93 12.13
CA TYR A 144 -15.27 -8.63 11.12
C TYR A 144 -15.65 -10.10 11.02
N GLN A 145 -15.75 -10.80 12.15
CA GLN A 145 -16.20 -12.19 12.19
C GLN A 145 -17.64 -12.33 11.70
N LYS A 146 -18.56 -11.50 12.22
CA LYS A 146 -19.99 -11.55 11.86
C LYS A 146 -20.27 -11.25 10.38
N ASN A 147 -19.37 -10.57 9.69
CA ASN A 147 -19.52 -10.21 8.27
C ASN A 147 -18.69 -11.11 7.34
N LYS A 148 -18.44 -12.37 7.74
CA LYS A 148 -17.69 -13.35 6.95
C LYS A 148 -16.33 -12.80 6.50
N ARG A 149 -15.64 -12.06 7.38
CA ARG A 149 -14.33 -11.44 7.12
C ARG A 149 -14.32 -10.44 5.95
N SER A 150 -15.48 -9.90 5.57
CA SER A 150 -15.57 -8.79 4.60
C SER A 150 -15.27 -7.46 5.29
N LEU A 151 -14.12 -6.86 4.97
CA LEU A 151 -13.70 -5.59 5.56
C LEU A 151 -14.67 -4.45 5.26
N CYS A 152 -15.17 -4.33 4.03
CA CYS A 152 -16.12 -3.27 3.68
C CYS A 152 -17.43 -3.36 4.47
N ARG A 153 -18.06 -4.54 4.53
CA ARG A 153 -19.28 -4.77 5.33
C ARG A 153 -19.04 -4.50 6.81
N THR A 154 -17.84 -4.82 7.29
CA THR A 154 -17.41 -4.54 8.66
C THR A 154 -17.37 -3.04 8.95
N LEU A 155 -16.77 -2.25 8.07
CA LEU A 155 -16.68 -0.79 8.22
C LEU A 155 -18.07 -0.12 8.14
N ILE A 156 -18.95 -0.61 7.26
CA ILE A 156 -20.34 -0.15 7.17
C ILE A 156 -21.08 -0.41 8.49
N ARG A 157 -20.94 -1.62 9.04
CA ARG A 157 -21.56 -1.99 10.32
C ARG A 157 -20.93 -1.26 11.50
N TYR A 158 -19.62 -1.02 11.48
CA TYR A 158 -18.94 -0.24 12.51
C TYR A 158 -19.51 1.18 12.61
N ASN A 159 -19.71 1.84 11.47
CA ASN A 159 -20.24 3.19 11.41
C ASN A 159 -21.73 3.31 11.77
N SER A 160 -22.55 2.37 11.29
CA SER A 160 -24.02 2.47 11.40
C SER A 160 -24.64 1.59 12.48
N GLY A 161 -23.91 0.62 13.01
CA GLY A 161 -24.44 -0.49 13.82
C GLY A 161 -25.23 -1.54 13.01
N LYS A 162 -25.65 -1.23 11.78
CA LYS A 162 -26.57 -2.07 10.97
C LYS A 162 -25.82 -2.99 10.02
N LYS A 163 -26.31 -4.22 9.86
CA LYS A 163 -25.84 -5.15 8.82
C LYS A 163 -26.36 -4.66 7.47
N ARG A 164 -25.46 -4.32 6.54
CA ARG A 164 -25.80 -3.86 5.19
C ARG A 164 -24.76 -4.35 4.19
N ASP A 165 -25.14 -4.36 2.93
CA ASP A 165 -24.23 -4.67 1.83
C ASP A 165 -23.23 -3.55 1.55
N CYS A 166 -22.08 -3.93 1.01
CA CYS A 166 -21.07 -3.00 0.52
C CYS A 166 -21.41 -2.56 -0.92
N LYS A 167 -22.39 -1.67 -1.05
CA LYS A 167 -22.88 -1.18 -2.35
C LYS A 167 -23.07 0.33 -2.33
N VAL A 168 -22.93 0.95 -3.51
CA VAL A 168 -23.24 2.37 -3.74
C VAL A 168 -24.70 2.64 -3.38
N GLY A 169 -25.01 3.81 -2.84
CA GLY A 169 -26.35 4.18 -2.34
C GLY A 169 -26.57 3.92 -0.84
N VAL A 170 -25.76 3.07 -0.20
CA VAL A 170 -25.78 2.94 1.26
C VAL A 170 -25.05 4.12 1.89
N VAL A 171 -25.70 4.88 2.78
CA VAL A 171 -25.09 6.07 3.45
C VAL A 171 -23.69 5.79 4.02
N SER A 172 -23.53 4.66 4.71
CA SER A 172 -22.26 4.24 5.33
C SER A 172 -21.25 3.62 4.34
N TYR A 173 -21.61 3.40 3.07
CA TYR A 173 -20.65 2.98 2.05
C TYR A 173 -19.57 4.05 1.83
N SER A 174 -19.96 5.34 1.83
CA SER A 174 -19.02 6.46 1.70
C SER A 174 -17.96 6.47 2.82
N TYR A 175 -18.36 6.07 4.03
CA TYR A 175 -17.47 5.90 5.17
C TYR A 175 -16.48 4.76 4.94
N ALA A 176 -16.98 3.58 4.55
CA ALA A 176 -16.15 2.40 4.30
C ALA A 176 -15.16 2.65 3.15
N LYS A 177 -15.61 3.23 2.02
CA LYS A 177 -14.77 3.59 0.88
C LYS A 177 -13.62 4.51 1.28
N ARG A 178 -13.89 5.53 2.10
CA ARG A 178 -12.84 6.45 2.57
C ARG A 178 -11.80 5.74 3.44
N ILE A 179 -12.23 4.88 4.36
CA ILE A 179 -11.30 4.12 5.20
C ILE A 179 -10.48 3.13 4.37
N LEU A 180 -11.10 2.44 3.41
CA LEU A 180 -10.38 1.54 2.51
C LEU A 180 -9.32 2.30 1.69
N GLY A 181 -9.68 3.47 1.13
CA GLY A 181 -8.71 4.31 0.44
C GLY A 181 -7.58 4.81 1.36
N LEU A 182 -7.86 5.11 2.63
CA LEU A 182 -6.81 5.41 3.60
C LEU A 182 -5.89 4.22 3.82
N VAL A 183 -6.45 3.02 3.98
CA VAL A 183 -5.68 1.78 4.15
C VAL A 183 -4.77 1.55 2.96
N GLU A 184 -5.29 1.66 1.73
CA GLU A 184 -4.51 1.53 0.51
C GLU A 184 -3.38 2.56 0.44
N ASN A 185 -3.66 3.82 0.78
CA ASN A 185 -2.67 4.90 0.74
C ASN A 185 -1.54 4.74 1.76
N ILE A 186 -1.81 4.13 2.91
CA ILE A 186 -0.81 3.92 3.98
C ILE A 186 -0.25 2.49 3.98
N THR A 187 -0.69 1.63 3.05
CA THR A 187 -0.11 0.31 2.89
C THR A 187 1.30 0.48 2.34
N PRO A 188 2.33 -0.06 3.02
CA PRO A 188 3.69 0.03 2.53
C PRO A 188 3.80 -0.53 1.12
N LYS A 189 4.16 0.31 0.15
CA LYS A 189 4.30 -0.09 -1.25
C LYS A 189 5.61 -0.84 -1.51
N LYS A 190 6.14 -1.60 -0.54
CA LYS A 190 7.44 -2.28 -0.62
C LYS A 190 7.60 -3.10 -1.91
N LYS A 191 6.56 -3.82 -2.33
CA LYS A 191 6.59 -4.58 -3.57
C LYS A 191 6.68 -3.67 -4.81
N LEU A 192 6.02 -2.52 -4.79
CA LEU A 192 6.11 -1.54 -5.89
C LEU A 192 7.50 -0.91 -5.93
N LEU A 193 8.08 -0.57 -4.78
CA LEU A 193 9.44 -0.01 -4.68
C LEU A 193 10.49 -1.02 -5.14
N ALA A 194 10.41 -2.28 -4.69
CA ALA A 194 11.31 -3.34 -5.14
C ALA A 194 11.17 -3.59 -6.65
N LEU A 195 9.94 -3.60 -7.18
CA LEU A 195 9.71 -3.71 -8.63
C LEU A 195 10.23 -2.49 -9.39
N GLN A 196 10.15 -1.29 -8.82
CA GLN A 196 10.72 -0.08 -9.42
C GLN A 196 12.25 -0.14 -9.46
N GLU A 197 12.89 -0.59 -8.38
CA GLU A 197 14.34 -0.80 -8.33
C GLU A 197 14.79 -1.86 -9.35
N GLU A 198 14.04 -2.95 -9.48
CA GLU A 198 14.29 -4.00 -10.48
C GLU A 198 14.15 -3.48 -11.91
N LEU A 199 13.09 -2.71 -12.20
CA LEU A 199 12.90 -2.06 -13.51
C LEU A 199 14.02 -1.07 -13.83
N GLU A 200 14.48 -0.27 -12.86
CA GLU A 200 15.61 0.64 -13.04
C GLU A 200 16.94 -0.10 -13.28
N SER A 201 17.13 -1.25 -12.66
CA SER A 201 18.30 -2.11 -12.92
C SER A 201 18.29 -2.66 -14.35
N LEU A 202 17.14 -3.16 -14.81
CA LEU A 202 16.96 -3.68 -16.17
C LEU A 202 17.16 -2.60 -17.24
N ASP A 203 16.66 -1.39 -17.01
CA ASP A 203 16.88 -0.25 -17.92
C ASP A 203 18.38 0.10 -18.07
N LYS A 204 19.13 0.07 -16.97
CA LYS A 204 20.59 0.27 -17.01
C LYS A 204 21.29 -0.82 -17.82
N GLU A 205 20.85 -2.07 -17.69
CA GLU A 205 21.41 -3.20 -18.45
C GLU A 205 21.10 -3.09 -19.94
N LEU A 206 19.87 -2.75 -20.31
CA LEU A 206 19.48 -2.51 -21.71
C LEU A 206 20.33 -1.41 -22.34
N LYS A 207 20.55 -0.29 -21.65
CA LYS A 207 21.42 0.80 -22.12
C LYS A 207 22.87 0.35 -22.34
N ARG A 208 23.39 -0.50 -21.45
CA ARG A 208 24.75 -1.09 -21.61
C ARG A 208 24.82 -1.99 -22.84
N LEU A 209 23.83 -2.86 -23.04
CA LEU A 209 23.76 -3.77 -24.19
C LEU A 209 23.63 -2.99 -25.51
N GLN A 210 22.77 -1.97 -25.57
CA GLN A 210 22.64 -1.09 -26.74
C GLN A 210 23.96 -0.40 -27.08
N LYS A 211 24.68 0.11 -26.08
CA LYS A 211 26.01 0.71 -26.27
C LYS A 211 27.05 -0.30 -26.76
N ASN A 212 26.98 -1.55 -26.31
CA ASN A 212 27.88 -2.60 -26.78
C ASN A 212 27.56 -3.02 -28.22
N LEU A 213 26.28 -3.12 -28.58
CA LEU A 213 25.85 -3.42 -29.94
C LEU A 213 26.27 -2.31 -30.92
N SER A 214 26.12 -1.03 -30.57
CA SER A 214 26.56 0.06 -31.45
C SER A 214 28.08 0.06 -31.67
N LYS A 215 28.86 -0.21 -30.62
CA LYS A 215 30.32 -0.42 -30.75
C LYS A 215 30.66 -1.62 -31.63
N LEU A 216 29.92 -2.72 -31.50
CA LEU A 216 30.13 -3.92 -32.31
C LEU A 216 29.82 -3.63 -33.78
N ALA A 217 28.70 -2.98 -34.07
CA ALA A 217 28.33 -2.56 -35.42
C ALA A 217 29.41 -1.67 -36.06
N GLU A 218 29.96 -0.70 -35.32
CA GLU A 218 31.04 0.16 -35.80
C GLU A 218 32.35 -0.62 -36.04
N ARG A 219 32.66 -1.62 -35.20
CA ARG A 219 33.80 -2.53 -35.45
C ARG A 219 33.62 -3.35 -36.71
N HIS A 220 32.43 -3.89 -36.95
CA HIS A 220 32.13 -4.62 -38.19
C HIS A 220 32.23 -3.72 -39.41
N LYS A 221 31.71 -2.49 -39.35
CA LYS A 221 31.85 -1.48 -40.41
C LYS A 221 33.32 -1.17 -40.72
N ASN A 222 34.13 -0.95 -39.68
CA ASN A 222 35.56 -0.69 -39.85
C ASN A 222 36.33 -1.92 -40.37
N ARG A 223 35.97 -3.13 -39.93
CA ARG A 223 36.55 -4.38 -40.46
C ARG A 223 36.20 -4.57 -41.94
N ALA A 224 34.95 -4.33 -42.33
CA ALA A 224 34.50 -4.41 -43.72
C ALA A 224 35.29 -3.43 -44.60
N LYS A 225 35.45 -2.17 -44.18
CA LYS A 225 36.28 -1.18 -44.87
C LYS A 225 37.74 -1.63 -45.03
N ARG A 226 38.34 -2.22 -43.98
CA ARG A 226 39.72 -2.75 -44.04
C ARG A 226 39.84 -3.91 -45.03
N ILE A 227 38.89 -4.82 -45.05
CA ILE A 227 38.85 -5.93 -46.01
C ILE A 227 38.72 -5.39 -47.44
N GLU A 228 37.87 -4.40 -47.67
CA GLU A 228 37.71 -3.75 -48.99
C GLU A 228 39.02 -3.11 -49.48
N ILE A 229 39.72 -2.37 -48.62
CA ILE A 229 41.03 -1.78 -48.93
C ILE A 229 42.06 -2.87 -49.29
N LEU A 230 42.16 -3.93 -48.49
CA LEU A 230 43.07 -5.05 -48.76
C LEU A 230 42.73 -5.75 -50.08
N TYR A 231 41.45 -6.00 -50.34
CA TYR A 231 40.99 -6.64 -51.57
C TYR A 231 41.35 -5.81 -52.81
N MET A 232 41.11 -4.49 -52.77
CA MET A 232 41.52 -3.59 -53.86
C MET A 232 43.03 -3.59 -54.08
N GLY A 233 43.83 -3.62 -52.99
CA GLY A 233 45.29 -3.67 -53.08
C GLY A 233 45.83 -4.96 -53.71
N VAL A 234 45.17 -6.09 -53.49
CA VAL A 234 45.60 -7.40 -54.02
C VAL A 234 45.11 -7.64 -55.45
N PHE A 235 43.86 -7.29 -55.76
CA PHE A 235 43.22 -7.66 -57.02
C PHE A 235 43.06 -6.50 -58.02
N GLY A 236 43.36 -5.25 -57.62
CA GLY A 236 43.21 -4.08 -58.48
C GLY A 236 41.75 -3.72 -58.83
N GLN A 237 40.77 -4.38 -58.23
CA GLN A 237 39.34 -4.16 -58.47
C GLN A 237 38.55 -4.16 -57.16
N LYS A 238 37.41 -3.46 -57.12
CA LYS A 238 36.50 -3.47 -55.97
C LYS A 238 35.83 -4.83 -55.77
N PRO A 239 35.63 -5.29 -54.53
CA PRO A 239 34.95 -6.56 -54.28
C PRO A 239 33.49 -6.56 -54.73
N LEU A 240 33.05 -7.66 -55.35
CA LEU A 240 31.71 -7.85 -55.92
C LEU A 240 30.55 -7.64 -54.92
N TYR A 241 30.78 -7.85 -53.62
CA TYR A 241 29.77 -7.65 -52.58
C TYR A 241 29.47 -6.18 -52.27
N ALA A 242 30.28 -5.22 -52.75
CA ALA A 242 30.00 -3.79 -52.61
C ALA A 242 28.89 -3.27 -53.56
N LYS A 243 28.42 -4.08 -54.52
CA LYS A 243 27.42 -3.68 -55.53
C LYS A 243 25.94 -3.82 -55.10
N LYS A 244 25.64 -4.27 -53.86
CA LYS A 244 24.25 -4.45 -53.39
C LYS A 244 24.00 -3.76 -52.06
N ALA A 245 23.84 -2.44 -52.10
CA ALA A 245 23.19 -1.64 -51.07
C ALA A 245 22.89 -0.23 -51.65
N GLU A 246 22.16 -0.19 -52.76
CA GLU A 246 21.35 0.97 -53.16
C GLU A 246 19.88 0.65 -52.88
#